data_AF-A0AAU2QTV1-F1
#
_entry.id   AF-A0AAU2QTV1-F1
#
_cell.length_a   1.000
_cell.length_b   1.000
_cell.length_c   1.000
_cell.angle_alpha   90.00
_cell.angle_beta   90.00
_cell.angle_gamma   90.00
#
_symmetry.space_group_name_H-M   'P 1'
#
loop_
_entity.id
_entity.type
_entity.pdbx_description
1 polymer ?
#
loop_
_entity_poly.entity_id
_entity_poly.type
_entity_poly.pdbx_seq_one_letter_code
_entity_poly.pdbx_strand_id
1 'polypeptide(L)' 'MTISRYCRTCRGMQEFEKLDAAEKAWARAEGGRTYVHDLWRCTAAGCLTYFRIGHINDSGLLPEKFKKEPAADAE' A
#
# COMPACT_ATOMS: atom_id res chain seq x y z
N MET A 1 2.71 7.06 10.92
CA MET A 1 1.23 7.14 11.03
C MET A 1 0.63 6.06 10.15
N THR A 2 -0.07 5.10 10.76
CA THR A 2 -0.87 4.10 10.07
C THR A 2 -2.36 4.37 10.29
N ILE A 3 -3.21 3.91 9.38
CA ILE A 3 -4.67 3.89 9.53
C ILE A 3 -5.16 2.46 9.51
N SER A 4 -6.04 2.10 10.41
CA SER A 4 -6.71 0.80 10.39
C SER A 4 -7.91 0.87 9.45
N ARG A 5 -7.95 0.03 8.42
CA ARG A 5 -9.05 0.00 7.45
C ARG A 5 -9.27 -1.42 6.93
N TYR A 6 -10.50 -1.71 6.53
CA TYR A 6 -10.81 -2.96 5.84
C TYR A 6 -10.10 -3.03 4.48
N CYS A 7 -9.22 -4.01 4.32
CA CYS A 7 -8.58 -4.35 3.06
C CYS A 7 -9.45 -5.38 2.32
N ARG A 8 -9.89 -5.05 1.10
CA ARG A 8 -10.71 -5.97 0.30
C ARG A 8 -9.92 -7.20 -0.17
N THR A 9 -8.60 -7.06 -0.34
CA THR A 9 -7.69 -8.14 -0.74
C THR A 9 -7.41 -9.11 0.41
N CYS A 10 -7.11 -8.59 1.60
CA CYS A 10 -6.93 -9.43 2.81
C CYS A 10 -8.25 -9.88 3.44
N ARG A 11 -9.38 -9.29 3.02
CA ARG A 11 -10.72 -9.47 3.60
C ARG A 11 -10.79 -9.24 5.12
N GLY A 12 -9.98 -8.31 5.64
CA GLY A 12 -9.86 -8.03 7.07
C GLY A 12 -9.45 -6.59 7.36
N MET A 13 -9.54 -6.18 8.63
CA MET A 13 -9.04 -4.89 9.11
C MET A 13 -7.52 -4.95 9.17
N GLN A 14 -6.86 -4.31 8.20
CA GLN A 14 -5.41 -4.20 8.16
C GLN A 14 -4.98 -2.77 8.45
N GLU A 15 -3.75 -2.64 8.89
CA GLU A 15 -3.10 -1.35 8.92
C GLU A 15 -2.66 -0.95 7.51
N PHE A 16 -2.83 0.32 7.22
CA PHE A 16 -2.38 0.95 6.01
C PHE A 16 -1.41 2.06 6.38
N GLU A 17 -0.34 2.15 5.63
CA GLU A 17 0.72 3.13 5.82
C GLU A 17 0.84 3.99 4.57
N LYS A 18 1.24 5.25 4.72
CA LYS A 18 1.58 6.06 3.56
C LYS A 18 2.69 5.41 2.76
N LEU A 19 2.61 5.51 1.43
CA LEU A 19 3.70 5.08 0.56
C LEU A 19 5.02 5.75 0.98
N ASP A 20 6.09 4.99 0.94
CA ASP A 20 7.43 5.47 1.21
C ASP A 20 7.95 6.34 0.05
N ALA A 21 9.08 7.00 0.22
CA ALA A 21 9.61 7.92 -0.79
C ALA A 21 9.84 7.22 -2.15
N ALA A 22 10.34 5.99 -2.12
CA ALA A 22 10.57 5.17 -3.32
C ALA A 22 9.26 4.76 -4.01
N GLU A 23 8.25 4.38 -3.23
CA GLU A 23 6.94 3.98 -3.76
C GLU A 23 6.20 5.19 -4.34
N LYS A 24 6.31 6.35 -3.69
CA LYS A 24 5.78 7.62 -4.19
C LYS A 24 6.44 8.01 -5.52
N ALA A 25 7.76 7.86 -5.62
CA ALA A 25 8.48 8.13 -6.86
C ALA A 25 7.99 7.22 -7.99
N TRP A 26 7.81 5.92 -7.72
CA TRP A 26 7.25 4.98 -8.70
C TRP A 26 5.79 5.31 -9.04
N ALA A 27 4.92 5.54 -8.06
CA ALA A 27 3.51 5.86 -8.29
C ALA A 27 3.35 7.15 -9.10
N ARG A 28 4.28 8.09 -8.96
CA ARG A 28 4.34 9.33 -9.74
C ARG A 28 4.86 9.12 -11.16
N ALA A 29 5.96 8.38 -11.31
CA ALA A 29 6.64 8.20 -12.59
C ALA A 29 5.93 7.17 -13.49
N GLU A 30 5.61 6.01 -12.94
CA GLU A 30 5.05 4.84 -13.64
C GLU A 30 3.55 4.72 -13.44
N GLY A 31 3.07 5.03 -12.23
CA GLY A 31 1.63 4.97 -11.93
C GLY A 31 0.82 6.13 -12.53
N GLY A 32 1.47 7.14 -13.11
CA GLY A 32 0.80 8.34 -13.65
C GLY A 32 0.02 9.15 -12.61
N ARG A 33 0.28 8.96 -11.31
CA ARG A 33 -0.48 9.58 -10.24
C ARG A 33 0.16 10.90 -9.80
N THR A 34 -0.57 12.00 -9.92
CA THR A 34 -0.11 13.32 -9.46
C THR A 34 -0.10 13.42 -7.93
N TYR A 35 -0.99 12.70 -7.25
CA TYR A 35 -1.19 12.78 -5.79
C TYR A 35 -0.71 11.50 -5.10
N VAL A 36 0.60 11.45 -4.83
CA VAL A 36 1.24 10.30 -4.18
C VAL A 36 1.28 10.41 -2.64
N HIS A 37 0.97 11.59 -2.10
CA HIS A 37 0.96 11.87 -0.66
C HIS A 37 -0.24 11.25 0.06
N ASP A 38 -1.33 11.05 -0.68
CA ASP A 38 -2.61 10.47 -0.23
C ASP A 38 -2.72 8.98 -0.57
N LEU A 39 -1.64 8.37 -1.05
CA LEU A 39 -1.61 6.93 -1.31
C LEU A 39 -1.20 6.19 -0.05
N TRP A 40 -1.96 5.14 0.23
CA TRP A 40 -1.80 4.28 1.40
C TRP A 40 -1.72 2.84 0.96
N ARG A 41 -0.65 2.15 1.35
CA ARG A 41 -0.44 0.73 1.09
C ARG A 41 -0.83 -0.10 2.31
N CYS A 42 -1.33 -1.29 2.06
CA CYS A 42 -1.55 -2.27 3.12
C CYS A 42 -0.19 -2.69 3.69
N THR A 43 -0.06 -2.76 5.02
CA THR A 43 1.15 -3.25 5.68
C THR A 43 1.12 -4.76 5.93
N ALA A 44 0.03 -5.42 5.54
CA ALA A 44 -0.09 -6.87 5.69
C ALA A 44 1.02 -7.59 4.91
N ALA A 45 1.58 -8.63 5.52
CA ALA A 45 2.59 -9.47 4.90
C ALA A 45 2.13 -10.00 3.53
N GLY A 46 2.91 -9.70 2.49
CA GLY A 46 2.59 -10.10 1.12
C GLY A 46 1.45 -9.34 0.43
N CYS A 47 0.81 -8.37 1.09
CA CYS A 47 -0.23 -7.56 0.47
C CYS A 47 0.36 -6.32 -0.20
N LEU A 48 0.20 -6.26 -1.52
CA LEU A 48 0.66 -5.15 -2.35
C LEU A 48 -0.42 -4.13 -2.65
N THR A 49 -1.60 -4.28 -2.02
CA THR A 49 -2.73 -3.39 -2.30
C THR A 49 -2.46 -2.02 -1.73
N TYR A 50 -2.60 -0.99 -2.57
CA TYR A 50 -2.61 0.40 -2.15
C TYR A 50 -3.88 1.08 -2.61
N PHE A 51 -4.31 2.13 -1.92
CA PHE A 51 -5.47 2.92 -2.28
C PHE A 51 -5.23 4.40 -2.01
N ARG A 52 -5.99 5.26 -2.67
CA ARG A 52 -6.02 6.68 -2.35
C ARG A 52 -7.00 6.98 -1.23
N ILE A 53 -6.57 7.72 -0.20
CA ILE A 53 -7.47 8.21 0.85
C ILE A 53 -8.63 8.99 0.20
N GLY A 54 -9.87 8.68 0.59
CA GLY A 54 -11.09 9.26 0.03
C GLY A 54 -11.65 8.56 -1.21
N HIS A 55 -10.86 7.74 -1.93
CA HIS A 55 -11.28 7.01 -3.12
C HIS A 55 -10.80 5.56 -3.08
N ILE A 56 -11.51 4.71 -2.33
CA ILE A 56 -11.15 3.29 -2.17
C ILE A 56 -11.25 2.47 -3.47
N ASN A 57 -12.10 2.91 -4.40
CA ASN A 57 -12.17 2.33 -5.75
C ASN A 57 -10.93 2.66 -6.59
N ASP A 58 -10.19 3.71 -6.22
CA ASP A 58 -8.86 4.00 -6.78
C ASP A 58 -7.80 3.21 -5.99
N SER A 59 -8.01 1.90 -5.94
CA SER A 59 -7.01 0.95 -5.41
C SER A 59 -6.22 0.34 -6.56
N GLY A 60 -4.94 0.09 -6.30
CA GLY A 60 -4.01 -0.54 -7.22
C GLY A 60 -3.14 -1.55 -6.50
N LEU A 61 -2.31 -2.25 -7.27
CA LEU A 61 -1.30 -3.16 -6.75
C LEU A 61 0.08 -2.55 -6.98
N LEU A 62 0.85 -2.43 -5.91
CA LEU A 62 2.26 -2.08 -5.99
C LEU A 62 3.01 -3.25 -6.64
N PRO A 63 4.11 -2.99 -7.36
CA PRO A 63 4.95 -4.05 -7.85
C PRO A 63 5.61 -4.81 -6.69
N GLU A 64 5.89 -6.10 -6.92
CA GLU A 64 6.40 -7.03 -5.90
C GLU A 64 7.71 -6.57 -5.25
N LYS A 65 8.49 -5.71 -5.91
CA LYS A 65 9.67 -5.06 -5.31
C LYS A 65 9.38 -4.25 -4.04
N PHE A 66 8.13 -3.83 -3.84
CA PHE A 66 7.69 -3.12 -2.63
C PHE A 66 6.88 -4.02 -1.69
N LYS A 67 6.81 -5.31 -1.98
CA LYS A 67 6.17 -6.30 -1.12
C LYS A 67 6.88 -6.25 0.23
N LYS A 68 6.15 -5.87 1.29
CA LYS A 68 6.60 -6.18 2.64
C LYS A 68 6.62 -7.70 2.73
N GLU A 69 7.81 -8.27 2.76
CA GLU A 69 7.98 -9.65 3.19
C GLU A 69 7.26 -9.79 4.54
N PRO A 70 6.59 -10.92 4.82
CA PRO A 70 6.34 -11.26 6.22
C PRO A 70 7.69 -11.09 6.92
N ALA A 71 7.74 -10.41 8.06
CA ALA A 71 8.87 -10.61 8.94
C ALA A 71 8.93 -12.13 9.11
N ALA A 72 9.91 -12.76 8.47
CA ALA A 72 10.24 -14.14 8.73
C ALA A 72 10.61 -14.10 10.20
N ASP A 73 9.66 -14.52 11.02
CA ASP A 73 9.93 -14.99 12.36
C ASP A 73 10.97 -16.08 12.14
N ALA A 74 12.23 -15.69 12.33
CA ALA A 74 13.36 -16.58 12.25
C ALA A 74 13.28 -17.42 13.52
N GLU A 75 12.70 -18.61 13.38
CA GLU A 75 12.87 -19.70 14.34
C GLU A 75 14.32 -20.22 14.33
#